data_AF-A0A3R6RYR8-F1
#
_entry.id   AF-A0A3R6RYR8-F1
#
_cell.length_a   1.000
_cell.length_b   1.000
_cell.length_c   1.000
_cell.angle_alpha   90.00
_cell.angle_beta   90.00
_cell.angle_gamma   90.00
#
_symmetry.space_group_name_H-M   'P 1'
#
loop_
_entity.id
_entity.type
_entity.pdbx_description
1 polymer ?
#
loop_
_entity_poly.entity_id
_entity_poly.type
_entity_poly.pdbx_seq_one_letter_code
_entity_poly.pdbx_strand_id
1 'polypeptide(L)'
;MKKLKSLGAVAVATVLLTSCLDGNNESSLNGIGVIDYSDDFRTVAYIDDYTPVYSPVFKDLKTGDCIYFTSTYSSDDPANNGSNKYVTVTNAVVTNKIDNDGYFNSQLDTANIKPGEITALNAGLLYATQYSYTLKNYLFVGSSHEKVPADQDNTYFLEYDYSQEPQTVDGKRVYDFFLRIVKNADGKGVVGTNPFNYAFDTHGYFKTLQSKETAAGNETLNIRINYIKEFNKDTTAATWAKSQIYQTQILKETN
;
A
#
# COMPACT_ATOMS: atom_id res chain seq x y z
N MET A 1 7.71 37.07 1.54
CA MET A 1 6.77 36.02 2.00
C MET A 1 6.99 34.78 1.15
N LYS A 2 7.67 33.75 1.69
CA LYS A 2 7.93 32.48 0.96
C LYS A 2 6.61 31.72 0.86
N LYS A 3 6.11 31.51 -0.36
CA LYS A 3 4.91 30.70 -0.61
C LYS A 3 5.22 29.25 -0.21
N LEU A 4 4.54 28.74 0.81
CA LEU A 4 4.49 27.32 1.11
C LEU A 4 3.87 26.63 -0.11
N LYS A 5 4.69 25.93 -0.90
CA LYS A 5 4.18 24.97 -1.87
C LYS A 5 3.60 23.82 -1.05
N SER A 6 2.30 23.58 -1.17
CA SER A 6 1.66 22.41 -0.57
C SER A 6 2.34 21.16 -1.13
N LEU A 7 3.13 20.47 -0.32
CA LEU A 7 3.59 19.13 -0.65
C LEU A 7 2.34 18.26 -0.73
N GLY A 8 2.08 17.67 -1.91
CA GLY A 8 0.93 16.79 -2.12
C GLY A 8 0.93 15.68 -1.08
N ALA A 9 -0.11 15.62 -0.26
CA ALA A 9 -0.24 14.56 0.73
C ALA A 9 -0.38 13.21 0.01
N VAL A 10 0.44 12.21 0.38
CA VAL A 10 0.14 10.82 0.06
C VAL A 10 -1.06 10.46 0.92
N ALA A 11 -2.24 10.33 0.29
CA ALA A 11 -3.45 9.98 1.00
C ALA A 11 -3.42 8.48 1.33
N VAL A 12 -3.48 8.16 2.63
CA VAL A 12 -3.74 6.79 3.09
C VAL A 12 -5.19 6.47 2.71
N ALA A 13 -5.40 5.47 1.86
CA ALA A 13 -6.69 4.91 1.55
C ALA A 13 -7.10 3.96 2.69
N THR A 14 -7.72 4.51 3.72
CA THR A 14 -8.45 3.71 4.71
C THR A 14 -9.74 3.19 4.06
N VAL A 15 -10.09 1.92 4.27
CA VAL A 15 -11.44 1.44 3.93
C VAL A 15 -12.42 2.18 4.83
N LEU A 16 -13.23 3.06 4.24
CA LEU A 16 -14.17 3.90 4.96
C LEU A 16 -15.58 3.31 4.82
N LEU A 17 -16.11 2.80 5.92
CA LEU A 17 -17.55 2.57 6.08
C LEU A 17 -18.21 3.90 6.48
N THR A 18 -18.60 4.71 5.50
CA THR A 18 -19.42 5.89 5.78
C THR A 18 -20.88 5.47 5.72
N SER A 19 -21.57 5.47 6.87
CA SER A 19 -23.02 5.38 6.89
C SER A 19 -23.61 6.68 6.35
N CYS A 20 -24.51 6.58 5.38
CA CYS A 20 -25.36 7.71 5.02
C CYS A 20 -26.32 7.92 6.19
N LEU A 21 -26.22 9.06 6.87
CA LEU A 21 -26.98 9.42 8.06
C LEU A 21 -28.46 9.65 7.72
N ASP A 22 -29.19 8.58 7.39
CA ASP A 22 -30.65 8.61 7.25
C ASP A 22 -31.24 7.18 7.34
N GLY A 23 -31.26 6.60 8.55
CA GLY A 23 -32.09 5.45 8.94
C GLY A 23 -31.99 4.13 8.16
N ASN A 24 -31.14 4.03 7.13
CA ASN A 24 -31.07 2.90 6.22
C ASN A 24 -29.85 2.03 6.55
N ASN A 25 -29.98 0.71 6.39
CA ASN A 25 -28.92 -0.28 6.67
C ASN A 25 -27.84 -0.35 5.58
N GLU A 26 -27.67 0.74 4.83
CA GLU A 26 -26.72 0.88 3.74
C GLU A 26 -25.52 1.76 4.14
N SER A 27 -24.34 1.37 3.68
CA SER A 27 -23.10 2.11 3.86
C SER A 27 -22.24 2.03 2.61
N SER A 28 -21.39 3.02 2.40
CA SER A 28 -20.35 2.90 1.37
C SER A 28 -19.25 1.96 1.86
N LEU A 29 -18.81 1.03 1.00
CA LEU A 29 -17.63 0.21 1.23
C LEU A 29 -16.65 0.47 0.08
N ASN A 30 -15.74 1.42 0.30
CA ASN A 30 -14.79 1.88 -0.70
C ASN A 30 -13.37 1.68 -0.19
N GLY A 31 -12.46 1.23 -1.05
CA GLY A 31 -11.07 1.09 -0.68
C GLY A 31 -10.25 0.20 -1.60
N ILE A 32 -9.09 -0.19 -1.07
CA ILE A 32 -8.16 -1.10 -1.73
C ILE A 32 -8.63 -2.54 -1.53
N GLY A 33 -8.51 -3.36 -2.58
CA GLY A 33 -8.77 -4.79 -2.53
C GLY A 33 -7.70 -5.59 -3.26
N VAL A 34 -7.47 -6.83 -2.83
CA VAL A 34 -6.67 -7.82 -3.57
C VAL A 34 -7.58 -8.93 -4.05
N ILE A 35 -7.55 -9.19 -5.36
CA ILE A 35 -8.38 -10.23 -5.96
C ILE A 35 -7.82 -11.61 -5.64
N ASP A 36 -8.68 -12.49 -5.15
CA ASP A 36 -8.37 -13.88 -4.87
C ASP A 36 -9.66 -14.72 -4.91
N TYR A 37 -9.57 -16.01 -4.63
CA TYR A 37 -10.72 -16.87 -4.45
C TYR A 37 -11.17 -16.91 -2.99
N SER A 38 -12.48 -16.85 -2.76
CA SER A 38 -13.10 -17.22 -1.49
C SER A 38 -13.02 -18.72 -1.25
N ASP A 39 -13.36 -19.16 -0.03
CA ASP A 39 -13.43 -20.58 0.35
C ASP A 39 -14.40 -21.42 -0.53
N ASP A 40 -15.39 -20.78 -1.15
CA ASP A 40 -16.32 -21.40 -2.10
C ASP A 40 -15.94 -21.20 -3.58
N PHE A 41 -14.68 -20.83 -3.84
CA PHE A 41 -14.08 -20.66 -5.17
C PHE A 41 -14.72 -19.56 -6.03
N ARG A 42 -15.22 -18.49 -5.42
CA ARG A 42 -15.66 -17.30 -6.14
C ARG A 42 -14.55 -16.27 -6.21
N THR A 43 -14.47 -15.58 -7.35
CA THR A 43 -13.60 -14.42 -7.49
C THR A 43 -14.14 -13.28 -6.61
N VAL A 44 -13.33 -12.85 -5.64
CA VAL A 44 -13.66 -11.85 -4.63
C VAL A 44 -12.51 -10.85 -4.47
N ALA A 45 -12.80 -9.68 -3.92
CA ALA A 45 -11.80 -8.73 -3.45
C ALA A 45 -11.66 -8.85 -1.93
N TYR A 46 -10.48 -9.21 -1.43
CA TYR A 46 -10.16 -9.13 -0.01
C TYR A 46 -9.88 -7.68 0.38
N ILE A 47 -10.55 -7.16 1.41
CA ILE A 47 -10.37 -5.77 1.93
C ILE A 47 -9.52 -5.71 3.22
N ASP A 48 -9.32 -6.87 3.83
CA ASP A 48 -8.31 -7.20 4.84
C ASP A 48 -7.88 -8.67 4.59
N ASP A 49 -7.01 -9.23 5.43
CA ASP A 49 -6.51 -10.60 5.24
C ASP A 49 -7.59 -11.70 5.33
N TYR A 50 -8.80 -11.38 5.82
CA TYR A 50 -9.85 -12.34 6.19
C TYR A 50 -11.23 -12.04 5.59
N THR A 51 -11.49 -10.81 5.15
CA THR A 51 -12.81 -10.36 4.71
C THR A 51 -12.89 -10.30 3.18
N PRO A 52 -13.42 -11.34 2.52
CA PRO A 52 -13.69 -11.31 1.09
C PRO A 52 -15.01 -10.60 0.77
N VAL A 53 -14.97 -9.80 -0.30
CA VAL A 53 -16.08 -9.02 -0.82
C VAL A 53 -16.38 -9.47 -2.24
N TYR A 54 -17.62 -9.85 -2.50
CA TYR A 54 -18.09 -10.32 -3.79
C TYR A 54 -18.86 -9.23 -4.52
N SER A 55 -18.55 -9.08 -5.80
CA SER A 55 -19.38 -8.39 -6.78
C SER A 55 -19.16 -9.00 -8.18
N PRO A 56 -20.20 -9.09 -9.04
CA PRO A 56 -20.05 -9.61 -10.39
C PRO A 56 -19.00 -8.88 -11.25
N VAL A 57 -18.68 -7.63 -10.92
CA VAL A 57 -17.67 -6.84 -11.66
C VAL A 57 -16.24 -7.38 -11.48
N PHE A 58 -15.99 -8.22 -10.46
CA PHE A 58 -14.68 -8.79 -10.20
C PHE A 58 -14.37 -10.04 -11.04
N LYS A 59 -15.36 -10.62 -11.74
CA LYS A 59 -15.24 -11.92 -12.44
C LYS A 59 -14.12 -11.97 -13.50
N ASP A 60 -13.80 -10.84 -14.11
CA ASP A 60 -12.81 -10.73 -15.20
C ASP A 60 -11.42 -10.31 -14.68
N LEU A 61 -11.28 -10.13 -13.36
CA LEU A 61 -10.00 -9.86 -12.70
C LEU A 61 -9.27 -11.16 -12.36
N LYS A 62 -7.95 -11.07 -12.25
CA LYS A 62 -7.09 -12.22 -11.96
C LYS A 62 -6.70 -12.25 -10.48
N THR A 63 -6.49 -13.44 -9.94
CA THR A 63 -5.86 -13.59 -8.62
C THR A 63 -4.56 -12.80 -8.55
N GLY A 64 -4.38 -12.04 -7.49
CA GLY A 64 -3.27 -11.12 -7.29
C GLY A 64 -3.52 -9.70 -7.81
N ASP A 65 -4.52 -9.46 -8.67
CA ASP A 65 -4.85 -8.10 -9.12
C ASP A 65 -5.13 -7.20 -7.89
N CYS A 66 -4.37 -6.13 -7.76
CA CYS A 66 -4.58 -5.09 -6.76
C CYS A 66 -5.49 -4.01 -7.34
N ILE A 67 -6.56 -3.65 -6.63
CA ILE A 67 -7.57 -2.70 -7.14
C ILE A 67 -7.92 -1.63 -6.10
N TYR A 68 -8.39 -0.49 -6.60
CA TYR A 68 -9.25 0.39 -5.82
C TYR A 68 -10.67 0.30 -6.38
N PHE A 69 -11.65 0.14 -5.50
CA PHE A 69 -13.05 0.06 -5.90
C PHE A 69 -13.95 0.87 -4.97
N THR A 70 -15.10 1.27 -5.51
CA THR A 70 -16.21 1.84 -4.74
C THR A 70 -17.37 0.87 -4.75
N SER A 71 -18.15 0.79 -3.67
CA SER A 71 -19.34 -0.06 -3.62
C SER A 71 -20.29 0.35 -2.49
N THR A 72 -21.48 -0.25 -2.49
CA THR A 72 -22.48 -0.14 -1.42
C THR A 72 -22.63 -1.47 -0.71
N TYR A 73 -22.47 -1.46 0.61
CA TYR A 73 -22.80 -2.59 1.49
C TYR A 73 -24.15 -2.36 2.16
N SER A 74 -25.01 -3.38 2.16
CA SER A 74 -26.26 -3.39 2.93
C SER A 74 -26.30 -4.61 3.84
N SER A 75 -26.55 -4.40 5.14
CA SER A 75 -26.72 -5.51 6.08
C SER A 75 -28.07 -6.22 5.92
N ASP A 76 -29.04 -5.57 5.30
CA ASP A 76 -30.36 -6.16 5.03
C ASP A 76 -30.40 -6.99 3.75
N ASP A 77 -29.34 -6.91 2.93
CA ASP A 77 -29.26 -7.69 1.71
C ASP A 77 -29.41 -9.19 2.04
N PRO A 78 -30.42 -9.88 1.50
CA PRO A 78 -30.60 -11.31 1.74
C PRO A 78 -29.36 -12.15 1.38
N ALA A 79 -28.52 -11.68 0.45
CA ALA A 79 -27.25 -12.33 0.10
C ALA A 79 -26.22 -12.31 1.25
N ASN A 80 -26.35 -11.37 2.19
CA ASN A 80 -25.50 -11.20 3.37
C ASN A 80 -26.10 -11.83 4.64
N ASN A 81 -27.36 -12.27 4.59
CA ASN A 81 -28.04 -12.98 5.68
C ASN A 81 -27.87 -14.51 5.62
N GLY A 82 -27.06 -15.01 4.67
CA GLY A 82 -26.80 -16.43 4.46
C GLY A 82 -25.49 -16.93 5.06
N SER A 83 -25.17 -18.21 4.85
CA SER A 83 -23.92 -18.84 5.30
C SER A 83 -22.72 -18.57 4.37
N ASN A 84 -22.80 -17.56 3.50
CA ASN A 84 -21.76 -17.24 2.54
C ASN A 84 -20.46 -16.87 3.28
N LYS A 85 -19.33 -17.29 2.74
CA LYS A 85 -18.00 -16.99 3.29
C LYS A 85 -17.47 -15.63 2.80
N TYR A 86 -18.34 -14.79 2.24
CA TYR A 86 -18.05 -13.48 1.70
C TYR A 86 -19.23 -12.54 1.87
N VAL A 87 -18.93 -11.24 1.82
CA VAL A 87 -19.93 -10.16 1.82
C VAL A 87 -20.25 -9.77 0.39
N THR A 88 -21.53 -9.73 0.02
CA THR A 88 -21.99 -9.21 -1.27
C THR A 88 -22.17 -7.70 -1.20
N VAL A 89 -21.66 -7.00 -2.21
CA VAL A 89 -21.83 -5.55 -2.39
C VAL A 89 -22.49 -5.21 -3.72
N THR A 90 -23.23 -4.10 -3.74
CA THR A 90 -23.91 -3.56 -4.91
C THR A 90 -23.21 -2.29 -5.40
N ASN A 91 -23.56 -1.83 -6.61
CA ASN A 91 -22.98 -0.62 -7.24
C ASN A 91 -21.45 -0.61 -7.29
N ALA A 92 -20.83 -1.80 -7.33
CA ALA A 92 -19.39 -1.91 -7.31
C ALA A 92 -18.79 -1.40 -8.63
N VAL A 93 -17.77 -0.56 -8.52
CA VAL A 93 -16.99 -0.05 -9.66
C VAL A 93 -15.52 -0.14 -9.32
N VAL A 94 -14.76 -0.86 -10.15
CA VAL A 94 -13.29 -0.83 -10.09
C VAL A 94 -12.84 0.48 -10.73
N THR A 95 -12.39 1.43 -9.91
CA THR A 95 -12.02 2.76 -10.39
C THR A 95 -10.56 2.83 -10.82
N ASN A 96 -9.71 1.94 -10.28
CA ASN A 96 -8.32 1.83 -10.68
C ASN A 96 -7.78 0.42 -10.46
N LYS A 97 -6.85 -0.01 -11.32
CA LYS A 97 -5.92 -1.11 -11.02
C LYS A 97 -4.62 -0.53 -10.49
N ILE A 98 -4.14 -1.05 -9.37
CA ILE A 98 -2.89 -0.64 -8.75
C ILE A 98 -1.81 -1.59 -9.27
N ASP A 99 -0.76 -1.03 -9.86
CA ASP A 99 0.39 -1.79 -10.35
C ASP A 99 1.00 -2.59 -9.18
N ASN A 100 1.16 -3.89 -9.36
CA ASN A 100 1.70 -4.82 -8.39
C ASN A 100 2.90 -5.63 -8.95
N ASP A 101 3.49 -5.18 -10.07
CA ASP A 101 4.66 -5.79 -10.71
C ASP A 101 6.00 -5.26 -10.14
N GLY A 102 5.93 -4.49 -9.05
CA GLY A 102 7.10 -3.97 -8.34
C GLY A 102 7.92 -5.05 -7.62
N TYR A 103 9.22 -4.82 -7.50
CA TYR A 103 10.15 -5.79 -6.91
C TYR A 103 10.32 -5.55 -5.39
N PHE A 104 10.11 -6.60 -4.59
CA PHE A 104 10.40 -6.60 -3.16
C PHE A 104 11.69 -7.38 -2.87
N ASN A 105 12.78 -6.66 -2.58
CA ASN A 105 14.13 -7.23 -2.62
C ASN A 105 14.88 -7.07 -1.30
N SER A 106 15.50 -8.15 -0.82
CA SER A 106 16.36 -8.15 0.36
C SER A 106 17.81 -7.68 0.11
N GLN A 107 18.15 -7.36 -1.15
CA GLN A 107 19.46 -6.87 -1.55
C GLN A 107 19.45 -5.35 -1.57
N LEU A 108 19.69 -4.74 -0.40
CA LEU A 108 19.74 -3.30 -0.27
C LEU A 108 21.04 -2.72 -0.85
N ASP A 109 20.92 -1.81 -1.81
CA ASP A 109 22.04 -1.01 -2.33
C ASP A 109 21.69 0.47 -2.34
N THR A 110 22.11 1.19 -1.30
CA THR A 110 21.94 2.65 -1.22
C THR A 110 23.15 3.43 -1.74
N ALA A 111 24.21 2.75 -2.14
CA ALA A 111 25.47 3.36 -2.58
C ALA A 111 25.48 3.66 -4.08
N ASN A 112 24.85 2.80 -4.90
CA ASN A 112 24.80 2.97 -6.35
C ASN A 112 23.43 3.43 -6.83
N ILE A 113 23.41 4.44 -7.70
CA ILE A 113 22.18 4.91 -8.35
C ILE A 113 21.87 4.03 -9.57
N LYS A 114 20.61 3.58 -9.69
CA LYS A 114 20.17 2.80 -10.85
C LYS A 114 20.06 3.72 -12.08
N PRO A 115 20.42 3.26 -13.29
CA PRO A 115 20.16 4.02 -14.50
C PRO A 115 18.68 4.37 -14.64
N GLY A 116 18.35 5.64 -14.88
CA GLY A 116 16.97 6.11 -15.00
C GLY A 116 16.23 6.31 -13.67
N GLU A 117 16.92 6.17 -12.52
CA GLU A 117 16.31 6.41 -11.21
C GLU A 117 15.85 7.87 -11.04
N ILE A 118 14.67 8.06 -10.46
CA ILE A 118 14.05 9.38 -10.28
C ILE A 118 13.83 9.70 -8.81
N THR A 119 13.77 11.00 -8.49
CA THR A 119 13.52 11.47 -7.13
C THR A 119 12.02 11.54 -6.82
N ALA A 120 11.68 11.47 -5.54
CA ALA A 120 10.32 11.66 -5.03
C ALA A 120 10.25 12.86 -4.06
N LEU A 121 9.12 13.54 -4.06
CA LEU A 121 8.80 14.59 -3.09
C LEU A 121 8.53 14.00 -1.70
N ASN A 122 7.82 12.88 -1.69
CA ASN A 122 7.41 12.10 -0.52
C ASN A 122 7.11 10.67 -0.94
N ALA A 123 7.06 9.78 0.05
CA ALA A 123 6.58 8.43 -0.08
C ALA A 123 5.85 8.02 1.21
N GLY A 124 4.92 7.09 1.10
CA GLY A 124 4.17 6.59 2.24
C GLY A 124 3.28 5.40 1.95
N LEU A 125 2.71 4.83 3.00
CA LEU A 125 1.73 3.75 2.86
C LEU A 125 0.40 4.29 2.35
N LEU A 126 -0.22 3.56 1.43
CA LEU A 126 -1.60 3.79 0.99
C LEU A 126 -2.58 2.95 1.80
N TYR A 127 -2.13 1.83 2.35
CA TYR A 127 -2.95 0.95 3.18
C TYR A 127 -2.20 0.65 4.48
N ALA A 128 -2.91 0.78 5.59
CA ALA A 128 -2.50 0.26 6.89
C ALA A 128 -3.74 0.14 7.77
N THR A 129 -3.81 -0.93 8.55
CA THR A 129 -4.81 -1.11 9.60
C THR A 129 -4.13 -1.04 10.97
N GLN A 130 -4.95 -1.10 12.02
CA GLN A 130 -4.43 -1.22 13.38
C GLN A 130 -3.52 -2.44 13.57
N TYR A 131 -3.67 -3.51 12.78
CA TYR A 131 -3.00 -4.80 13.00
C TYR A 131 -2.14 -5.29 11.83
N SER A 132 -2.21 -4.64 10.67
CA SER A 132 -1.44 -5.06 9.49
C SER A 132 -1.07 -3.87 8.60
N TYR A 133 0.10 -3.96 7.97
CA TYR A 133 0.47 -3.10 6.85
C TYR A 133 0.15 -3.72 5.49
N THR A 134 -0.04 -5.04 5.47
CA THR A 134 -0.27 -5.79 4.24
C THR A 134 -1.70 -6.22 4.13
N LEU A 135 -2.16 -6.33 2.89
CA LEU A 135 -3.42 -6.96 2.53
C LEU A 135 -3.08 -8.13 1.61
N LYS A 136 -3.33 -9.36 2.04
CA LYS A 136 -3.00 -10.59 1.30
C LYS A 136 -1.52 -10.61 0.85
N ASN A 137 -0.61 -10.29 1.79
CA ASN A 137 0.84 -10.09 1.59
C ASN A 137 1.26 -8.87 0.77
N TYR A 138 0.34 -8.12 0.16
CA TYR A 138 0.68 -6.92 -0.59
C TYR A 138 0.83 -5.70 0.33
N LEU A 139 1.97 -5.01 0.23
CA LEU A 139 2.18 -3.69 0.84
C LEU A 139 1.87 -2.61 -0.19
N PHE A 140 0.96 -1.69 0.13
CA PHE A 140 0.57 -0.62 -0.77
C PHE A 140 1.30 0.67 -0.44
N VAL A 141 2.05 1.20 -1.41
CA VAL A 141 2.92 2.36 -1.26
C VAL A 141 2.61 3.38 -2.35
N GLY A 142 2.69 4.65 -2.01
CA GLY A 142 2.55 5.74 -2.96
C GLY A 142 3.65 6.77 -2.80
N SER A 143 3.98 7.46 -3.89
CA SER A 143 4.96 8.55 -3.93
C SER A 143 4.52 9.67 -4.87
N SER A 144 4.89 10.91 -4.54
CA SER A 144 4.61 12.07 -5.40
C SER A 144 5.86 12.56 -6.10
N HIS A 145 5.75 12.96 -7.37
CA HIS A 145 6.88 13.35 -8.21
C HIS A 145 6.59 14.67 -8.92
N GLU A 146 7.55 15.60 -8.93
CA GLU A 146 7.41 16.85 -9.70
C GLU A 146 7.83 16.65 -11.15
N LYS A 147 7.15 17.38 -12.06
CA LYS A 147 7.50 17.47 -13.47
C LYS A 147 7.50 16.11 -14.18
N VAL A 148 6.59 15.23 -13.80
CA VAL A 148 6.36 13.96 -14.49
C VAL A 148 4.93 13.91 -15.01
N PRO A 149 4.66 13.25 -16.13
CA PRO A 149 3.30 12.95 -16.56
C PRO A 149 2.73 11.77 -15.74
N ALA A 150 1.40 11.73 -15.57
CA ALA A 150 0.74 10.71 -14.74
C ALA A 150 0.77 9.29 -15.36
N ASP A 151 1.01 9.19 -16.67
CA ASP A 151 1.16 7.95 -17.44
C ASP A 151 2.63 7.60 -17.71
N GLN A 152 3.58 8.16 -16.94
CA GLN A 152 4.99 7.77 -17.02
C GLN A 152 5.14 6.30 -16.63
N ASP A 153 5.81 5.52 -17.48
CA ASP A 153 6.13 4.13 -17.21
C ASP A 153 7.35 4.05 -16.29
N ASN A 154 7.20 3.36 -15.16
CA ASN A 154 8.23 3.20 -14.16
C ASN A 154 8.29 1.77 -13.66
N THR A 155 9.47 1.36 -13.19
CA THR A 155 9.66 0.17 -12.38
C THR A 155 9.94 0.58 -10.94
N TYR A 156 9.27 -0.10 -10.02
CA TYR A 156 9.34 0.16 -8.59
C TYR A 156 10.13 -0.93 -7.88
N PHE A 157 10.99 -0.54 -6.95
CA PHE A 157 11.70 -1.47 -6.07
C PHE A 157 11.50 -1.01 -4.63
N LEU A 158 11.14 -1.95 -3.77
CA LEU A 158 11.17 -1.77 -2.33
C LEU A 158 12.25 -2.68 -1.77
N GLU A 159 13.40 -2.06 -1.50
CA GLU A 159 14.60 -2.74 -1.03
C GLU A 159 14.68 -2.67 0.50
N TYR A 160 15.18 -3.73 1.12
CA TYR A 160 15.42 -3.79 2.55
C TYR A 160 16.62 -4.66 2.85
N ASP A 161 17.28 -4.45 3.97
CA ASP A 161 18.27 -5.40 4.47
C ASP A 161 17.54 -6.47 5.31
N TYR A 162 17.66 -7.74 4.91
CA TYR A 162 17.04 -8.86 5.61
C TYR A 162 17.62 -9.08 7.02
N SER A 163 18.90 -8.73 7.19
CA SER A 163 19.64 -8.84 8.43
C SER A 163 19.56 -7.59 9.31
N GLN A 164 18.79 -6.58 8.89
CA GLN A 164 18.69 -5.33 9.63
C GLN A 164 18.20 -5.56 11.06
N GLU A 165 18.88 -4.92 12.00
CA GLU A 165 18.34 -4.66 13.33
C GLU A 165 17.57 -3.33 13.28
N PRO A 166 16.40 -3.22 13.94
CA PRO A 166 15.63 -2.00 13.92
C PRO A 166 16.36 -0.87 14.63
N GLN A 167 16.24 0.33 14.09
CA GLN A 167 16.82 1.53 14.67
C GLN A 167 15.93 2.08 15.79
N THR A 168 16.54 2.58 16.86
CA THR A 168 15.81 3.34 17.87
C THR A 168 15.57 4.76 17.36
N VAL A 169 14.31 5.11 17.09
CA VAL A 169 13.88 6.45 16.67
C VAL A 169 12.71 6.88 17.55
N ASP A 170 12.85 7.99 18.27
CA ASP A 170 11.83 8.50 19.20
C ASP A 170 11.33 7.43 20.21
N GLY A 171 12.26 6.59 20.69
CA GLY A 171 11.97 5.50 21.62
C GLY A 171 11.31 4.26 21.00
N LYS A 172 11.12 4.23 19.67
CA LYS A 172 10.54 3.10 18.93
C LYS A 172 11.61 2.32 18.18
N ARG A 173 11.42 1.00 18.07
CA ARG A 173 12.21 0.12 17.19
C ARG A 173 11.63 0.16 15.79
N VAL A 174 12.35 0.77 14.85
CA VAL A 174 11.88 1.05 13.48
C VAL A 174 12.71 0.30 12.45
N TYR A 175 12.03 -0.46 11.58
CA TYR A 175 12.63 -1.07 10.40
C TYR A 175 12.58 -0.10 9.21
N ASP A 176 13.66 -0.07 8.43
CA ASP A 176 13.82 0.79 7.27
C ASP A 176 13.65 0.00 5.97
N PHE A 177 12.80 0.54 5.09
CA PHE A 177 12.63 0.09 3.72
C PHE A 177 13.00 1.23 2.77
N PHE A 178 13.50 0.92 1.59
CA PHE A 178 14.06 1.87 0.64
C PHE A 178 13.30 1.76 -0.68
N LEU A 179 12.45 2.75 -0.93
CA LEU A 179 11.73 2.89 -2.18
C LEU A 179 12.64 3.50 -3.25
N ARG A 180 12.70 2.83 -4.38
CA ARG A 180 13.46 3.22 -5.57
C ARG A 180 12.58 3.13 -6.79
N ILE A 181 12.71 4.10 -7.68
CA ILE A 181 11.81 4.25 -8.82
C ILE A 181 12.67 4.52 -10.04
N VAL A 182 12.61 3.64 -11.03
CA VAL A 182 13.33 3.73 -12.29
C VAL A 182 12.35 4.08 -13.39
N LYS A 183 12.59 5.19 -14.11
CA LYS A 183 11.80 5.56 -15.27
C LYS A 183 12.19 4.68 -16.46
N ASN A 184 11.21 3.99 -17.02
CA ASN A 184 11.38 3.15 -18.22
C ASN A 184 11.14 3.95 -19.50
N ALA A 185 10.07 4.75 -19.52
CA ALA A 185 9.70 5.59 -20.66
C ALA A 185 8.97 6.86 -20.21
N ASP A 186 9.06 7.90 -21.04
CA ASP A 186 8.28 9.12 -20.84
C ASP A 186 6.79 8.87 -21.13
N GLY A 187 5.92 9.43 -20.29
CA GLY A 187 4.48 9.46 -20.55
C GLY A 187 4.09 10.55 -21.56
N LYS A 188 2.85 10.50 -22.04
CA LYS A 188 2.28 11.47 -23.01
C LYS A 188 1.30 12.43 -22.36
N GLY A 189 0.96 12.21 -21.10
CA GLY A 189 0.01 12.99 -20.34
C GLY A 189 0.52 14.38 -19.93
N VAL A 190 -0.31 15.10 -19.20
CA VAL A 190 0.03 16.43 -18.69
C VAL A 190 1.12 16.31 -17.62
N VAL A 191 2.23 17.00 -17.87
CA VAL A 191 3.34 17.10 -16.92
C VAL A 191 2.92 17.96 -15.73
N GLY A 192 3.06 17.42 -14.53
CA GLY A 192 2.67 18.10 -13.30
C GLY A 192 3.36 17.52 -12.08
N THR A 193 2.78 17.78 -10.90
CA THR A 193 3.13 17.04 -9.70
C THR A 193 2.13 15.89 -9.56
N ASN A 194 2.54 14.69 -9.93
CA ASN A 194 1.65 13.54 -10.02
C ASN A 194 2.02 12.46 -9.00
N PRO A 195 1.03 11.80 -8.38
CA PRO A 195 1.26 10.62 -7.54
C PRO A 195 1.38 9.35 -8.39
N PHE A 196 2.21 8.42 -7.93
CA PHE A 196 2.22 7.03 -8.38
C PHE A 196 1.90 6.13 -7.20
N ASN A 197 1.01 5.16 -7.44
CA ASN A 197 0.53 4.21 -6.45
C ASN A 197 0.83 2.80 -6.95
N TYR A 198 1.41 1.98 -6.10
CA TYR A 198 1.85 0.64 -6.45
C TYR A 198 1.78 -0.28 -5.22
N ALA A 199 1.80 -1.58 -5.47
CA ALA A 199 1.80 -2.62 -4.47
C ALA A 199 3.03 -3.52 -4.65
N PHE A 200 3.51 -4.08 -3.55
CA PHE A 200 4.58 -5.07 -3.56
C PHE A 200 4.09 -6.34 -2.90
N ASP A 201 4.15 -7.49 -3.57
CA ASP A 201 4.04 -8.76 -2.88
C ASP A 201 5.24 -8.91 -1.95
N THR A 202 4.99 -8.83 -0.64
CA THR A 202 6.06 -8.91 0.36
C THR A 202 6.45 -10.33 0.71
N HIS A 203 5.80 -11.32 0.09
CA HIS A 203 6.00 -12.74 0.34
C HIS A 203 5.91 -13.11 1.83
N GLY A 204 5.07 -12.39 2.57
CA GLY A 204 4.85 -12.58 4.01
C GLY A 204 5.96 -12.06 4.92
N TYR A 205 6.95 -11.33 4.42
CA TYR A 205 8.09 -10.85 5.23
C TYR A 205 7.68 -10.01 6.45
N PHE A 206 6.57 -9.27 6.35
CA PHE A 206 6.04 -8.50 7.47
C PHE A 206 5.63 -9.39 8.66
N LYS A 207 5.17 -10.62 8.42
CA LYS A 207 4.90 -11.60 9.48
C LYS A 207 6.20 -12.00 10.17
N THR A 208 7.30 -12.17 9.43
CA THR A 208 8.62 -12.41 10.01
C THR A 208 9.07 -11.26 10.92
N LEU A 209 8.86 -10.00 10.50
CA LEU A 209 9.18 -8.85 11.35
C LEU A 209 8.31 -8.79 12.60
N GLN A 210 7.01 -9.09 12.48
CA GLN A 210 6.13 -9.22 13.65
C GLN A 210 6.65 -10.29 14.62
N SER A 211 7.02 -11.48 14.14
CA SER A 211 7.60 -12.53 14.99
C SER A 211 8.90 -12.11 15.67
N LYS A 212 9.78 -11.38 14.98
CA LYS A 212 11.02 -10.83 15.57
C LYS A 212 10.70 -9.86 16.71
N GLU A 213 9.76 -8.95 16.52
CA GLU A 213 9.35 -7.99 17.55
C GLU A 213 8.63 -8.67 18.72
N THR A 214 7.77 -9.67 18.47
CA THR A 214 7.16 -10.48 19.55
C THR A 214 8.22 -11.21 20.37
N ALA A 215 9.22 -11.82 19.73
CA ALA A 215 10.32 -12.51 20.42
C ALA A 215 11.18 -11.54 21.26
N ALA A 216 11.27 -10.27 20.84
CA ALA A 216 11.92 -9.20 21.59
C ALA A 216 11.00 -8.58 22.69
N GLY A 217 9.78 -9.10 22.88
CA GLY A 217 8.84 -8.64 23.88
C GLY A 217 8.05 -7.37 23.51
N ASN A 218 8.06 -6.98 22.24
CA ASN A 218 7.36 -5.79 21.76
C ASN A 218 5.94 -6.12 21.28
N GLU A 219 5.04 -5.15 21.44
CA GLU A 219 3.61 -5.26 21.07
C GLU A 219 3.28 -4.52 19.78
N THR A 220 4.27 -3.87 19.17
CA THR A 220 4.09 -3.07 17.95
C THR A 220 5.20 -3.37 16.97
N LEU A 221 4.85 -3.36 15.68
CA LEU A 221 5.82 -3.28 14.60
C LEU A 221 5.83 -1.83 14.12
N ASN A 222 7.02 -1.26 13.91
CA ASN A 222 7.17 0.07 13.35
C ASN A 222 8.06 0.02 12.11
N ILE A 223 7.63 0.71 11.05
CA ILE A 223 8.38 0.80 9.80
C ILE A 223 8.49 2.23 9.29
N ARG A 224 9.43 2.46 8.39
CA ARG A 224 9.59 3.72 7.66
C ARG A 224 10.01 3.45 6.22
N ILE A 225 9.52 4.29 5.31
CA ILE A 225 9.91 4.27 3.90
C ILE A 225 10.91 5.40 3.66
N ASN A 226 12.11 5.04 3.20
CA ASN A 226 13.15 5.94 2.74
C ASN A 226 13.02 6.08 1.22
N TYR A 227 13.26 7.27 0.69
CA TYR A 227 13.16 7.54 -0.75
C TYR A 227 14.19 8.59 -1.17
N ILE A 228 14.63 8.52 -2.42
CA ILE A 228 15.59 9.49 -2.97
C ILE A 228 14.91 10.86 -3.10
N LYS A 229 15.42 11.85 -2.38
CA LYS A 229 14.89 13.22 -2.41
C LYS A 229 15.56 14.07 -3.48
N GLU A 230 16.87 13.93 -3.60
CA GLU A 230 17.73 14.68 -4.51
C GLU A 230 18.96 13.84 -4.85
N PHE A 231 19.47 14.03 -6.06
CA PHE A 231 20.78 13.54 -6.45
C PHE A 231 21.84 14.61 -6.24
N ASN A 232 23.08 14.18 -6.00
CA ASN A 232 24.23 15.07 -6.14
C ASN A 232 24.39 15.53 -7.61
N LYS A 233 25.28 16.51 -7.84
CA LYS A 233 25.40 17.20 -9.13
C LYS A 233 25.69 16.28 -10.32
N ASP A 234 26.42 15.19 -10.08
CA ASP A 234 26.88 14.21 -11.06
C ASP A 234 26.07 12.91 -11.03
N THR A 235 24.99 12.85 -10.25
CA THR A 235 24.05 11.71 -10.14
C THR A 235 24.70 10.39 -9.70
N THR A 236 25.83 10.45 -9.00
CA THR A 236 26.56 9.30 -8.47
C THR A 236 26.13 8.94 -7.04
N ALA A 237 25.47 9.86 -6.34
CA ALA A 237 24.96 9.65 -4.98
C ALA A 237 23.61 10.35 -4.77
N ALA A 238 22.87 9.89 -3.78
CA ALA A 238 21.54 10.41 -3.44
C ALA A 238 21.45 10.81 -1.97
N THR A 239 20.73 11.89 -1.71
CA THR A 239 20.21 12.20 -0.37
C THR A 239 18.88 11.50 -0.20
N TRP A 240 18.79 10.64 0.82
CA TRP A 240 17.57 9.92 1.16
C TRP A 240 16.75 10.73 2.17
N ALA A 241 15.49 11.00 1.82
CA ALA A 241 14.50 11.47 2.77
C ALA A 241 13.74 10.29 3.37
N LYS A 242 13.03 10.58 4.46
CA LYS A 242 12.39 9.63 5.35
C LYS A 242 10.92 9.96 5.46
N SER A 243 10.04 8.96 5.32
CA SER A 243 8.63 9.11 5.66
C SER A 243 8.45 9.29 7.17
N GLN A 244 7.22 9.58 7.59
CA GLN A 244 6.84 9.36 8.99
C GLN A 244 7.03 7.89 9.38
N ILE A 245 7.09 7.63 10.68
CA ILE A 245 7.08 6.27 11.23
C ILE A 245 5.63 5.77 11.19
N TYR A 246 5.43 4.63 10.55
CA TYR A 246 4.16 3.91 10.60
C TYR A 246 4.23 2.90 11.74
N GLN A 247 3.12 2.71 12.46
CA GLN A 247 3.01 1.78 13.57
C GLN A 247 1.76 0.91 13.40
N THR A 248 1.91 -0.38 13.64
CA THR A 248 0.79 -1.32 13.74
C THR A 248 0.95 -2.16 15.02
N GLN A 249 -0.17 -2.61 15.57
CA GLN A 249 -0.22 -3.49 16.73
C GLN A 249 0.08 -4.91 16.28
N ILE A 250 0.80 -5.66 17.11
CA ILE A 250 0.99 -7.10 16.91
C ILE A 250 -0.15 -7.80 17.65
N LEU A 251 -0.95 -8.59 16.93
CA LEU A 251 -2.00 -9.40 17.54
C LEU A 251 -1.36 -10.37 18.54
N LYS A 252 -1.80 -10.29 19.79
CA LYS A 252 -1.49 -11.31 20.79
C LYS A 252 -2.41 -12.48 20.51
N GLU A 253 -1.87 -13.68 20.34
CA GLU A 253 -2.68 -14.89 20.39
C GLU A 253 -3.28 -14.99 21.80
N THR A 254 -4.58 -14.74 21.93
CA THR A 254 -5.33 -15.12 23.12
C THR A 254 -5.53 -16.62 23.07
N ASN A 255 -4.80 -17.33 23.93
CA ASN A 255 -5.02 -18.74 24.26
C ASN A 255 -6.41 -18.98 24.83
#